data_AF-A0A2V8Q1M4-F1
#
_entry.id   AF-A0A2V8Q1M4-F1
#
_cell.length_a   1.000
_cell.length_b   1.000
_cell.length_c   1.000
_cell.angle_alpha   90.00
_cell.angle_beta   90.00
_cell.angle_gamma   90.00
#
_symmetry.space_group_name_H-M   'P 1'
#
loop_
_entity.id
_entity.type
_entity.pdbx_description
1 polymer ?
#
loop_
_entity_poly.entity_id
_entity_poly.type
_entity_poly.pdbx_seq_one_letter_code
_entity_poly.pdbx_strand_id
1 'polypeptide(L)'
;MLSSKRIPAIPNNRSHRTSIGDLMSEPSALSSDPIPDSNDELIARYRNRLDEVAELVARIRHEINNPLTGVLGQAQLLLREDLSDKARKRVQTIEELAIRIRDIVAQLRDVQKPGSE
;
A
#
# COMPACT_ATOMS: atom_id res chain seq x y z
N MET A 1 -17.84 -72.97 10.58
CA MET A 1 -18.51 -72.55 9.34
C MET A 1 -17.84 -71.27 8.85
N LEU A 2 -16.95 -71.39 7.86
CA LEU A 2 -16.14 -70.29 7.35
C LEU A 2 -16.94 -69.47 6.32
N SER A 3 -17.27 -68.22 6.65
CA SER A 3 -17.89 -67.29 5.70
C SER A 3 -16.79 -66.59 4.89
N SER A 4 -16.65 -67.01 3.64
CA SER A 4 -15.73 -66.47 2.64
C SER A 4 -16.06 -65.00 2.35
N LYS A 5 -15.17 -64.07 2.75
CA LYS A 5 -15.23 -62.65 2.37
C LYS A 5 -14.74 -62.52 0.92
N ARG A 6 -15.59 -62.00 0.03
CA ARG A 6 -15.21 -61.62 -1.34
C ARG A 6 -14.20 -60.46 -1.29
N ILE A 7 -13.05 -60.65 -1.92
CA ILE A 7 -12.05 -59.60 -2.18
C ILE A 7 -12.51 -58.81 -3.41
N PRO A 8 -12.55 -57.46 -3.38
CA PRO A 8 -12.84 -56.66 -4.56
C PRO A 8 -11.63 -56.64 -5.51
N ALA A 9 -11.91 -56.70 -6.81
CA ALA A 9 -10.92 -56.74 -7.88
C ALA A 9 -10.02 -55.49 -7.89
N ILE A 10 -8.71 -55.70 -8.03
CA ILE A 10 -7.71 -54.66 -8.24
C ILE A 10 -7.88 -54.12 -9.68
N PRO A 11 -8.17 -52.82 -9.89
CA PRO A 11 -8.22 -52.28 -11.24
C PRO A 11 -6.80 -52.21 -11.82
N ASN A 12 -6.62 -52.90 -12.94
CA ASN A 12 -5.44 -52.86 -13.79
C ASN A 12 -5.31 -51.47 -14.43
N ASN A 13 -4.59 -50.55 -13.79
CA ASN A 13 -4.31 -49.25 -14.40
C ASN A 13 -3.03 -49.37 -15.24
N ARG A 14 -3.23 -49.51 -16.56
CA ARG A 14 -2.18 -49.48 -17.57
C ARG A 14 -1.28 -48.27 -17.32
N SER A 15 0.02 -48.50 -17.50
CA SER A 15 1.08 -47.51 -17.52
C SER A 15 0.71 -46.30 -18.38
N HIS A 16 0.25 -45.23 -17.75
CA HIS A 16 0.34 -43.90 -18.33
C HIS A 16 1.83 -43.52 -18.26
N ARG A 17 2.51 -43.63 -19.40
CA ARG A 17 3.77 -42.92 -19.61
C ARG A 17 3.44 -41.43 -19.42
N THR A 18 3.88 -40.85 -18.31
CA THR A 18 3.98 -39.40 -18.17
C THR A 18 4.80 -38.91 -19.36
N SER A 19 4.15 -38.14 -20.23
CA SER A 19 4.85 -37.41 -21.28
C SER A 19 5.65 -36.31 -20.58
N ILE A 20 6.81 -35.95 -21.10
CA ILE A 20 7.64 -34.83 -20.62
C ILE A 20 6.83 -33.50 -20.58
N GLY A 21 5.66 -33.45 -21.23
CA GLY A 21 4.71 -32.34 -21.15
C GLY A 21 4.02 -32.13 -19.80
N ASP A 22 3.99 -33.12 -18.89
CA ASP A 22 3.26 -33.01 -17.62
C ASP A 22 4.10 -32.40 -16.47
N LEU A 23 5.37 -32.08 -16.69
CA LEU A 23 6.26 -31.47 -15.69
C LEU A 23 6.23 -29.92 -15.67
N MET A 24 5.39 -29.29 -16.49
CA MET A 24 5.31 -27.82 -16.63
C MET A 24 3.99 -27.26 -16.07
N SER A 25 3.74 -27.49 -14.79
CA SER A 25 2.71 -26.80 -14.00
C SER A 25 3.27 -26.73 -12.57
N GLU A 26 3.77 -25.62 -12.02
CA GLU A 26 3.47 -24.19 -12.17
C GLU A 26 4.72 -23.35 -11.85
N PRO A 27 4.72 -22.06 -12.21
CA PRO A 27 4.83 -21.04 -11.16
C PRO A 27 3.64 -20.09 -11.25
N SER A 28 2.66 -20.32 -10.37
CA SER A 28 1.56 -19.40 -10.13
C SER A 28 2.10 -18.13 -9.46
N ALA A 29 1.91 -17.01 -10.16
CA ALA A 29 1.78 -15.66 -9.64
C ALA A 29 2.95 -15.09 -8.82
N LEU A 30 4.08 -14.82 -9.50
CA LEU A 30 4.79 -13.57 -9.27
C LEU A 30 4.52 -12.69 -10.50
N SER A 31 3.99 -11.49 -10.26
CA SER A 31 3.60 -10.49 -11.25
C SER A 31 4.56 -10.41 -12.44
N SER A 32 4.22 -11.08 -13.55
CA SER A 32 4.94 -10.97 -14.81
C SER A 32 4.39 -9.76 -15.55
N ASP A 33 4.82 -8.57 -15.16
CA ASP A 33 4.62 -7.40 -16.02
C ASP A 33 5.25 -7.74 -17.38
N PRO A 34 4.53 -7.55 -18.51
CA PRO A 34 5.03 -7.92 -19.83
C PRO A 34 6.40 -7.26 -20.06
N ILE A 35 7.40 -7.98 -20.56
CA ILE A 35 8.70 -7.34 -20.85
C ILE A 35 8.46 -6.28 -21.93
N PRO A 36 8.78 -5.00 -21.68
CA PRO A 36 8.51 -3.92 -22.64
C PRO A 36 9.36 -4.09 -23.91
N ASP A 37 8.73 -3.88 -25.06
CA ASP A 37 9.31 -4.15 -26.38
C ASP A 37 10.26 -3.04 -26.86
N SER A 38 10.30 -1.89 -26.16
CA SER A 38 11.14 -0.74 -26.49
C SER A 38 11.52 0.12 -25.28
N ASN A 39 12.62 0.87 -25.40
CA ASN A 39 13.04 1.85 -24.39
C ASN A 39 11.97 2.91 -24.12
N ASP A 40 11.19 3.30 -25.13
CA ASP A 40 10.10 4.27 -24.98
C ASP A 40 8.96 3.72 -24.11
N GLU A 41 8.64 2.43 -24.27
CA GLU A 41 7.66 1.75 -23.44
C GLU A 41 8.13 1.60 -21.99
N LEU A 42 9.42 1.29 -21.76
CA LEU A 42 10.02 1.31 -20.43
C LEU A 42 9.88 2.67 -19.76
N ILE A 43 10.27 3.73 -20.48
CA ILE A 43 10.20 5.11 -19.98
C ILE A 43 8.74 5.49 -19.68
N ALA A 44 7.80 5.13 -20.55
CA ALA A 44 6.37 5.38 -20.33
C ALA A 44 5.86 4.67 -19.07
N ARG A 45 6.25 3.41 -18.84
CA ARG A 45 5.88 2.66 -17.62
C ARG A 45 6.46 3.28 -16.35
N TYR A 46 7.74 3.65 -16.36
CA TYR A 46 8.33 4.33 -15.20
C TYR A 46 7.65 5.67 -14.91
N ARG A 47 7.29 6.44 -15.94
CA ARG A 47 6.51 7.68 -15.77
C ARG A 47 5.14 7.43 -15.13
N ASN A 48 4.39 6.45 -15.64
CA ASN A 48 3.09 6.10 -15.06
C ASN A 48 3.23 5.69 -13.59
N ARG A 49 4.26 4.91 -13.26
CA ARG A 49 4.51 4.51 -11.88
C ARG A 49 4.86 5.68 -10.97
N LEU A 50 5.65 6.64 -11.46
CA LEU A 50 5.95 7.86 -10.70
C LEU A 50 4.70 8.72 -10.51
N ASP A 51 3.82 8.79 -11.50
CA ASP A 51 2.56 9.54 -11.43
C ASP A 51 1.61 8.90 -10.40
N GLU A 52 1.48 7.57 -10.38
CA GLU A 52 0.73 6.83 -9.35
C GLU A 52 1.26 7.13 -7.93
N VAL A 53 2.59 7.12 -7.78
CA VAL A 53 3.24 7.42 -6.49
C VAL A 53 2.99 8.88 -6.08
N ALA A 54 3.11 9.82 -7.01
CA ALA A 54 2.85 11.24 -6.74
C ALA A 54 1.40 11.48 -6.32
N GLU A 55 0.45 10.83 -6.97
CA GLU A 55 -0.97 10.91 -6.63
C GLU A 55 -1.25 10.30 -5.24
N LEU A 56 -0.63 9.16 -4.92
CA LEU A 56 -0.72 8.56 -3.59
C LEU A 56 -0.16 9.50 -2.51
N VAL A 57 1.01 10.10 -2.73
CA VAL A 57 1.61 11.07 -1.80
C VAL A 57 0.69 12.28 -1.60
N ALA A 58 0.07 12.78 -2.67
CA ALA A 58 -0.89 13.87 -2.58
C ALA A 58 -2.11 13.49 -1.72
N ARG A 59 -2.68 12.30 -1.93
CA ARG A 59 -3.79 11.79 -1.10
C ARG A 59 -3.42 11.68 0.37
N ILE A 60 -2.28 11.06 0.68
CA ILE A 60 -1.78 10.92 2.06
C ILE A 60 -1.62 12.29 2.72
N ARG A 61 -1.04 13.26 2.02
CA ARG A 61 -0.89 14.64 2.51
C ARG A 61 -2.25 15.25 2.86
N HIS A 62 -3.25 15.09 2.00
CA HIS A 62 -4.60 15.59 2.26
C HIS A 62 -5.24 14.90 3.47
N GLU A 63 -5.17 13.57 3.55
CA GLU A 63 -5.73 12.80 4.65
C GLU A 63 -5.08 13.08 6.01
N ILE A 64 -3.79 13.45 6.05
CA ILE A 64 -3.11 13.86 7.27
C ILE A 64 -3.46 15.31 7.65
N ASN A 65 -3.50 16.23 6.67
CA ASN A 65 -3.81 17.63 6.94
C ASN A 65 -5.23 17.83 7.47
N ASN A 66 -6.17 16.95 7.11
CA ASN A 66 -7.56 17.01 7.57
C ASN A 66 -7.70 16.90 9.11
N PRO A 67 -7.29 15.80 9.77
CA PRO A 67 -7.34 15.70 11.23
C PRO A 67 -6.43 16.72 11.92
N LEU A 68 -5.30 17.07 11.31
CA LEU A 68 -4.37 18.05 11.87
C LEU A 68 -4.99 19.45 11.96
N THR A 69 -5.77 19.84 10.95
CA THR A 69 -6.56 21.09 10.97
C THR A 69 -7.57 21.07 12.11
N GLY A 70 -8.21 19.92 12.34
CA GLY A 70 -9.12 19.73 13.48
C GLY A 70 -8.42 19.87 14.83
N VAL A 71 -7.27 19.20 15.01
CA VAL A 71 -6.45 19.28 16.24
C VAL A 71 -6.01 20.72 16.51
N LEU A 72 -5.52 21.42 15.47
CA LEU A 72 -5.09 22.81 15.59
C LEU A 72 -6.26 23.72 15.98
N GLY A 73 -7.42 23.56 15.33
CA GLY A 73 -8.62 24.31 15.66
C GLY A 73 -9.08 24.09 17.10
N GLN A 74 -9.07 22.84 17.59
CA GLN A 74 -9.42 22.53 18.98
C GLN A 74 -8.42 23.13 19.98
N ALA A 75 -7.11 23.03 19.71
CA ALA A 75 -6.09 23.65 20.54
C ALA A 75 -6.28 25.18 20.60
N GLN A 76 -6.54 25.82 19.47
CA GLN A 76 -6.80 27.25 19.38
C GLN A 76 -8.08 27.69 20.09
N LEU A 77 -9.14 26.89 20.05
CA LEU A 77 -10.36 27.14 20.82
C LEU A 77 -10.09 27.04 22.32
N LEU A 78 -9.41 25.99 22.78
CA LEU A 78 -9.05 25.82 24.20
C LEU A 78 -8.19 26.97 24.74
N LEU A 79 -7.27 27.52 23.94
CA LEU A 79 -6.43 28.65 24.38
C LEU A 79 -7.22 29.94 24.65
N ARG A 80 -8.46 30.03 24.16
CA ARG A 80 -9.38 31.15 24.40
C ARG A 80 -10.24 30.96 25.65
N GLU A 81 -10.25 29.76 26.23
CA GLU A 81 -10.93 29.46 27.49
C GLU A 81 -10.08 29.88 28.69
N ASP A 82 -10.71 29.89 29.87
CA ASP A 82 -10.01 30.10 31.14
C ASP A 82 -9.33 28.79 31.58
N LEU A 83 -8.01 28.76 31.44
CA LEU A 83 -7.18 27.59 31.69
C LEU A 83 -6.15 27.93 32.77
N SER A 84 -5.91 26.99 33.68
CA SER A 84 -4.71 27.06 34.54
C SER A 84 -3.43 27.17 33.70
N ASP A 85 -2.39 27.80 34.24
CA ASP A 85 -1.10 27.97 33.55
C ASP A 85 -0.53 26.65 33.02
N LYS A 86 -0.68 25.58 33.81
CA LYS A 86 -0.22 24.22 33.44
C LYS A 86 -1.01 23.67 32.24
N ALA A 87 -2.32 23.89 32.19
CA ALA A 87 -3.15 23.46 31.08
C ALA A 87 -2.85 24.29 29.83
N ARG A 88 -2.78 25.62 29.96
CA ARG A 88 -2.42 26.54 28.87
C ARG A 88 -1.09 26.14 28.21
N LYS A 89 -0.05 25.87 29.01
CA LYS A 89 1.26 25.43 28.50
C LYS A 89 1.18 24.12 27.72
N ARG A 90 0.35 23.16 28.17
CA ARG A 90 0.15 21.89 27.46
C ARG A 90 -0.56 22.10 26.12
N VAL A 91 -1.58 22.95 26.08
CA VAL A 91 -2.31 23.25 24.83
C VAL A 91 -1.40 23.97 23.83
N GLN A 92 -0.56 24.91 24.29
CA GLN A 92 0.46 25.54 23.44
C GLN A 92 1.42 24.51 22.84
N THR A 93 1.90 23.56 23.64
CA THR A 93 2.74 22.46 23.12
C THR A 93 2.00 21.61 22.09
N ILE A 94 0.72 21.32 22.28
CA ILE A 94 -0.09 20.59 21.29
C ILE A 94 -0.19 21.39 19.99
N GLU A 95 -0.45 22.70 20.07
CA GLU A 95 -0.52 23.59 18.90
C GLU A 95 0.82 23.61 18.14
N GLU A 96 1.93 23.80 18.84
CA GLU A 96 3.29 23.81 18.26
C GLU A 96 3.64 22.49 17.57
N LEU A 97 3.31 21.35 18.20
CA LEU A 97 3.54 20.03 17.61
C LEU A 97 2.67 19.80 16.37
N ALA A 98 1.40 20.21 16.41
CA ALA A 98 0.51 20.11 15.26
C ALA A 98 1.01 20.96 14.08
N ILE A 99 1.46 22.19 14.34
CA ILE A 99 2.09 23.05 13.34
C ILE A 99 3.35 22.38 12.75
N ARG A 100 4.22 21.82 13.59
CA ARG A 100 5.43 21.14 13.11
C ARG A 100 5.11 19.94 12.22
N ILE A 101 4.10 19.14 12.56
CA ILE A 101 3.66 18.02 11.72
C ILE A 101 3.16 18.52 10.38
N ARG A 102 2.37 19.61 10.37
CA ARG A 102 1.86 20.23 9.14
C ARG A 102 3.00 20.60 8.21
N ASP A 103 4.03 21.22 8.76
CA ASP A 103 5.16 21.74 8.00
C ASP A 103 6.03 20.60 7.45
N ILE A 104 6.19 19.49 8.19
CA ILE A 104 6.83 18.26 7.69
C ILE A 104 6.02 17.65 6.55
N VAL A 105 4.70 17.55 6.71
CA VAL A 105 3.78 17.00 5.69
C VAL A 105 3.75 17.90 4.44
N ALA A 106 3.91 19.21 4.61
CA ALA A 106 4.01 20.15 3.50
C ALA A 106 5.27 19.94 2.65
N GLN A 107 6.38 19.45 3.22
CA GLN A 107 7.60 19.12 2.46
C GLN A 107 7.39 17.96 1.49
N LEU A 108 6.38 17.11 1.70
CA LEU A 108 5.99 16.07 0.72
C LEU A 108 5.43 16.67 -0.58
N ARG A 109 5.16 17.97 -0.62
CA ARG A 109 4.74 18.69 -1.84
C ARG A 109 5.87 18.80 -2.87
N ASP A 110 7.12 18.63 -2.47
CA ASP A 110 8.27 18.75 -3.39
C ASP A 110 8.52 17.47 -4.20
N VAL A 111 7.74 16.40 -3.97
CA VAL A 111 7.73 15.19 -4.81
C VAL A 111 6.86 15.42 -6.07
N GLN A 112 6.90 16.62 -6.65
CA GLN A 112 6.26 16.90 -7.93
C GLN A 112 7.27 16.81 -9.08
N LYS A 113 6.77 16.31 -10.21
CA LYS A 113 7.46 16.02 -11.48
C LYS A 113 8.67 16.92 -11.76
N PRO A 114 9.85 16.37 -12.10
CA PRO A 114 10.72 17.08 -13.02
C PRO A 114 10.01 17.15 -14.38
N GLY A 115 9.55 18.34 -14.80
CA GLY A 115 9.03 18.59 -16.15
C GLY A 115 7.56 19.00 -16.28
N SER A 116 7.00 19.74 -15.33
CA SER A 116 5.81 20.56 -15.60
C SER A 116 6.23 21.97 -16.05
N GLU A 117 6.76 22.07 -17.27
CA GLU A 117 6.70 23.29 -18.09
C GLU A 117 5.68 23.08 -19.21
#